data_AF-A0A1V6IQN8-F1
#
_entry.id   AF-A0A1V6IQN8-F1
#
_cell.length_a   1.000
_cell.length_b   1.000
_cell.length_c   1.000
_cell.angle_alpha   90.00
_cell.angle_beta   90.00
_cell.angle_gamma   90.00
#
_symmetry.space_group_name_H-M   'P 1'
#
loop_
_entity.id
_entity.type
_entity.pdbx_description
1 polymer ?
#
loop_
_entity_poly.entity_id
_entity_poly.type
_entity_poly.pdbx_seq_one_letter_code
_entity_poly.pdbx_strand_id
1 'polypeptide(L)'
;MVTVIPDYTLLVQGVLFLTLVFLLNILLYKPILSIIDRRKKQLEESENEIRLFDENAEKKVAEYEEKLKQAKLKASEAKKEVIQEGANQAKNIIDAVRNEIPVMAREFQQKMDKEVEKAKAVLDGNSRQLSLEIAQKILGRPVQ
;
A
#
# COMPACT_ATOMS: atom_id res chain seq x y z
N MET A 1 -70.67 -77.44 -21.22
CA MET A 1 -70.45 -76.58 -20.04
C MET A 1 -69.02 -76.81 -19.58
N VAL A 2 -68.12 -75.85 -19.80
CA VAL A 2 -66.74 -75.93 -19.29
C VAL A 2 -66.80 -75.45 -17.85
N THR A 3 -66.59 -76.37 -16.92
CA THR A 3 -66.53 -76.09 -15.48
C THR A 3 -65.28 -75.24 -15.21
N VAL A 4 -65.50 -73.96 -14.92
CA VAL A 4 -64.49 -73.04 -14.42
C VAL A 4 -64.48 -73.21 -12.90
N ILE A 5 -63.84 -74.28 -12.43
CA ILE A 5 -63.54 -74.44 -11.00
C ILE A 5 -62.15 -73.80 -10.82
N PRO A 6 -61.95 -72.87 -9.87
CA PRO A 6 -60.62 -72.37 -9.58
C PRO A 6 -59.80 -73.51 -8.99
N ASP A 7 -59.04 -74.19 -9.84
CA ASP A 7 -58.13 -75.24 -9.44
C ASP A 7 -56.98 -74.67 -8.58
N TYR A 8 -56.37 -75.53 -7.78
CA TYR A 8 -55.15 -75.23 -6.99
C TYR A 8 -54.04 -74.59 -7.85
N THR A 9 -54.02 -74.89 -9.15
CA THR A 9 -53.14 -74.29 -10.16
C THR A 9 -53.21 -72.76 -10.20
N LEU A 10 -54.40 -72.17 -10.01
CA LEU A 10 -54.57 -70.71 -10.04
C LEU A 10 -53.92 -70.05 -8.81
N LEU A 11 -54.00 -70.71 -7.65
CA LEU A 11 -53.27 -70.31 -6.45
C LEU A 11 -51.76 -70.45 -6.64
N VAL A 12 -51.29 -71.58 -7.18
CA VAL A 12 -49.86 -71.80 -7.47
C VAL A 12 -49.32 -70.76 -8.46
N GLN A 13 -50.07 -70.46 -9.52
CA GLN A 13 -49.71 -69.41 -10.50
C GLN A 13 -49.69 -68.02 -9.87
N GLY A 14 -50.62 -67.72 -8.96
CA GLY A 14 -50.64 -66.48 -8.18
C GLY A 14 -49.41 -66.32 -7.30
N VAL A 15 -49.03 -67.39 -6.57
CA VAL A 15 -47.79 -67.39 -5.77
C VAL A 15 -46.57 -67.19 -6.66
N LEU A 16 -46.46 -67.92 -7.78
CA LEU A 16 -45.35 -67.77 -8.72
C LEU A 16 -45.25 -66.34 -9.28
N PHE A 17 -46.38 -65.75 -9.66
CA PHE A 17 -46.43 -64.37 -10.14
C PHE A 17 -45.98 -63.38 -9.05
N LEU A 18 -46.45 -63.52 -7.81
CA LEU A 18 -46.03 -62.69 -6.69
C LEU A 18 -44.54 -62.86 -6.39
N THR A 19 -44.02 -64.09 -6.42
CA THR A 19 -42.58 -64.35 -6.27
C THR A 19 -41.77 -63.71 -7.40
N LEU A 20 -42.23 -63.79 -8.65
CA LEU A 20 -41.57 -63.15 -9.79
C LEU A 20 -41.56 -61.63 -9.63
N VAL A 21 -42.70 -61.01 -9.30
CA VAL A 21 -42.81 -59.57 -9.05
C VAL A 21 -41.88 -59.13 -7.92
N PHE A 22 -41.83 -59.89 -6.83
CA PHE A 22 -40.93 -59.62 -5.71
C PHE A 22 -39.46 -59.69 -6.14
N LEU A 23 -39.09 -60.71 -6.93
CA LEU A 23 -37.73 -60.88 -7.44
C LEU A 23 -37.35 -59.74 -8.41
N LEU A 24 -38.27 -59.35 -9.30
CA LEU A 24 -38.06 -58.26 -10.25
C LEU A 24 -37.94 -56.90 -9.55
N ASN A 25 -38.73 -56.68 -8.49
CA ASN A 25 -38.66 -55.46 -7.69
C ASN A 25 -37.27 -55.28 -7.05
N ILE A 26 -36.71 -56.36 -6.50
CA ILE A 26 -35.38 -56.35 -5.87
C ILE A 26 -34.28 -56.28 -6.93
N LEU A 27 -34.40 -57.04 -8.02
CA LEU A 27 -33.31 -57.23 -8.99
C LEU A 27 -33.26 -56.15 -10.08
N LEU A 28 -34.38 -55.55 -10.48
CA LEU A 28 -34.44 -54.55 -11.55
C LEU A 28 -34.93 -53.19 -11.07
N TYR A 29 -36.12 -53.11 -10.47
CA TYR A 29 -36.74 -51.80 -10.20
C TYR A 29 -35.91 -50.95 -9.22
N LYS A 30 -35.52 -51.54 -8.08
CA LYS A 30 -34.69 -50.84 -7.09
C LYS A 30 -33.31 -50.39 -7.65
N PRO A 31 -32.50 -51.25 -8.27
CA PRO A 31 -31.18 -50.83 -8.77
C PRO A 31 -31.29 -49.82 -9.92
N ILE A 32 -32.26 -49.96 -10.83
CA ILE A 32 -32.45 -49.00 -11.92
C ILE A 32 -32.81 -47.61 -11.36
N LEU A 33 -33.75 -47.54 -10.42
CA LEU A 33 -34.13 -46.27 -9.82
C LEU A 33 -32.96 -45.63 -9.07
N SER A 34 -32.21 -46.43 -8.31
CA SER A 34 -31.01 -45.96 -7.61
C SER A 34 -29.95 -45.39 -8.55
N ILE A 35 -29.75 -45.98 -9.73
CA ILE A 35 -28.81 -45.47 -10.74
C ILE A 35 -29.29 -44.13 -11.31
N ILE A 36 -30.59 -43.99 -11.57
CA ILE A 36 -31.18 -42.75 -12.06
C ILE A 36 -31.03 -41.64 -11.01
N ASP A 37 -31.37 -41.91 -9.75
CA ASP A 37 -31.22 -40.96 -8.65
C ASP A 37 -29.75 -40.58 -8.44
N ARG A 38 -28.83 -41.55 -8.52
CA ARG A 38 -27.40 -41.28 -8.41
C ARG A 38 -26.90 -40.37 -9.52
N ARG A 39 -27.34 -40.59 -10.77
CA ARG A 39 -26.97 -39.73 -11.91
C ARG A 39 -27.55 -38.32 -11.75
N LYS A 40 -28.81 -38.22 -11.34
CA LYS A 40 -29.46 -36.92 -11.09
C LYS A 40 -28.73 -36.15 -10.00
N LYS A 41 -28.43 -36.82 -8.88
CA LYS A 41 -27.70 -36.23 -7.76
C LYS A 41 -26.29 -35.77 -8.16
N GLN A 42 -25.54 -36.59 -8.92
CA GLN A 42 -24.22 -36.20 -9.41
C GLN A 42 -24.27 -34.97 -10.31
N LEU A 43 -25.30 -34.86 -11.16
CA LEU A 43 -25.48 -33.70 -12.02
C LEU A 43 -25.81 -32.44 -11.20
N GLU A 44 -26.77 -32.54 -10.28
CA GLU A 44 -27.14 -31.44 -9.38
C GLU A 44 -25.96 -31.01 -8.49
N GLU A 45 -25.18 -31.96 -7.97
CA GLU A 45 -23.96 -31.66 -7.20
C GLU A 45 -22.93 -30.94 -8.08
N SER A 46 -22.69 -31.40 -9.30
CA SER A 46 -21.74 -30.77 -10.24
C SER A 46 -22.18 -29.35 -10.61
N GLU A 47 -23.47 -29.14 -10.88
CA GLU A 47 -24.02 -27.80 -11.18
C GLU A 47 -23.89 -26.86 -9.99
N ASN A 48 -24.13 -27.34 -8.77
CA ASN A 48 -23.93 -26.55 -7.56
C ASN A 48 -22.45 -26.23 -7.32
N GLU A 49 -21.54 -27.18 -7.53
CA GLU A 49 -20.11 -26.95 -7.43
C GLU A 49 -19.62 -25.89 -8.43
N ILE A 50 -20.09 -25.95 -9.68
CA ILE A 50 -19.78 -24.94 -10.70
C ILE A 50 -20.28 -23.57 -10.25
N ARG A 51 -21.53 -23.45 -9.81
CA ARG A 51 -22.08 -22.18 -9.32
C ARG A 51 -21.28 -21.62 -8.14
N LEU A 52 -20.96 -22.47 -7.16
CA LEU A 52 -20.16 -22.06 -6.00
C LEU A 52 -18.73 -21.66 -6.41
N PHE A 53 -18.14 -22.33 -7.39
CA PHE A 53 -16.83 -21.97 -7.91
C PHE A 53 -16.86 -20.59 -8.59
N ASP A 54 -17.85 -20.33 -9.43
CA ASP A 54 -18.03 -19.04 -10.10
C ASP A 54 -18.28 -17.91 -9.09
N GLU A 55 -19.17 -18.10 -8.11
CA GLU A 55 -19.41 -17.12 -7.04
C GLU A 55 -18.14 -16.83 -6.22
N ASN A 56 -17.35 -17.87 -5.91
CA ASN A 56 -16.10 -17.70 -5.17
C ASN A 56 -15.02 -17.02 -6.03
N ALA A 57 -14.98 -17.29 -7.33
CA ALA A 57 -14.08 -16.64 -8.27
C ALA A 57 -14.41 -15.15 -8.38
N GLU A 58 -15.68 -14.80 -8.58
CA GLU A 58 -16.15 -13.41 -8.62
C GLU A 58 -15.84 -12.67 -7.31
N LYS A 59 -16.12 -13.28 -6.15
CA LYS A 59 -15.77 -12.70 -4.84
C LYS A 59 -14.26 -12.45 -4.71
N LYS A 60 -13.42 -13.42 -5.10
CA LYS A 60 -11.96 -13.25 -5.05
C LYS A 60 -11.47 -12.14 -5.98
N VAL A 61 -12.05 -12.01 -7.17
CA VAL A 61 -11.73 -10.93 -8.10
C VAL A 61 -12.12 -9.58 -7.49
N ALA A 62 -13.33 -9.46 -6.95
CA ALA A 62 -13.79 -8.24 -6.30
C ALA A 62 -12.91 -7.84 -5.10
N GLU A 63 -12.55 -8.80 -4.22
CA GLU A 63 -11.63 -8.57 -3.10
C GLU A 63 -10.24 -8.14 -3.57
N TYR A 64 -9.74 -8.74 -4.66
CA TYR A 64 -8.44 -8.40 -5.22
C TYR A 64 -8.45 -6.97 -5.79
N GLU A 65 -9.47 -6.62 -6.56
CA GLU A 65 -9.64 -5.26 -7.10
C GLU A 65 -9.77 -4.22 -5.99
N GLU A 66 -10.53 -4.52 -4.93
CA GLU A 66 -10.67 -3.63 -3.79
C GLU A 66 -9.33 -3.44 -3.06
N LYS A 67 -8.59 -4.52 -2.78
CA LYS A 67 -7.25 -4.44 -2.19
C LYS A 67 -6.30 -3.63 -3.06
N LEU A 68 -6.34 -3.82 -4.38
CA LEU A 68 -5.52 -3.07 -5.32
C LEU A 68 -5.87 -1.57 -5.31
N LYS A 69 -7.16 -1.24 -5.27
CA LYS A 69 -7.64 0.14 -5.16
C LYS A 69 -7.18 0.78 -3.86
N GLN A 70 -7.35 0.09 -2.73
CA GLN A 70 -6.88 0.58 -1.43
C GLN A 70 -5.37 0.77 -1.39
N ALA A 71 -4.59 -0.17 -1.96
CA ALA A 71 -3.14 -0.03 -2.06
C ALA A 71 -2.71 1.17 -2.91
N LYS A 72 -3.39 1.41 -4.05
CA LYS A 72 -3.15 2.61 -4.89
C LYS A 72 -3.48 3.91 -4.14
N LEU A 73 -4.57 3.94 -3.39
CA LEU A 73 -4.95 5.11 -2.57
C LEU A 73 -3.90 5.39 -1.50
N LYS A 74 -3.51 4.37 -0.72
CA LYS A 74 -2.45 4.50 0.30
C LYS A 74 -1.12 4.95 -0.29
N ALA A 75 -0.73 4.40 -1.44
CA ALA A 75 0.50 4.81 -2.12
C ALA A 75 0.44 6.27 -2.59
N SER A 76 -0.72 6.72 -3.09
CA SER A 76 -0.94 8.11 -3.49
C SER A 76 -0.89 9.07 -2.30
N GLU A 77 -1.49 8.66 -1.18
CA GLU A 77 -1.49 9.41 0.08
C GLU A 77 -0.08 9.52 0.67
N ALA A 78 0.65 8.40 0.79
CA ALA A 78 2.04 8.40 1.23
C ALA A 78 2.94 9.26 0.34
N LYS A 79 2.72 9.21 -0.99
CA LYS A 79 3.46 10.09 -1.92
C LYS A 79 3.17 11.57 -1.65
N LYS A 80 1.92 11.94 -1.40
CA LYS A 80 1.56 13.33 -1.07
C LYS A 80 2.18 13.77 0.25
N GLU A 81 2.15 12.91 1.26
CA GLU A 81 2.77 13.16 2.57
C GLU A 81 4.28 13.41 2.43
N VAL A 82 5.01 12.54 1.73
CA VAL A 82 6.46 12.71 1.49
C VAL A 82 6.76 14.00 0.74
N ILE A 83 5.95 14.37 -0.28
CA ILE A 83 6.12 15.63 -1.01
C ILE A 83 5.89 16.83 -0.08
N GLN A 84 4.86 16.76 0.78
CA GLN A 84 4.52 17.84 1.69
C GLN A 84 5.55 18.00 2.81
N GLU A 85 6.05 16.89 3.36
CA GLU A 85 7.17 16.89 4.31
C GLU A 85 8.43 17.49 3.67
N GLY A 86 8.78 17.06 2.46
CA GLY A 86 9.92 17.61 1.72
C GLY A 86 9.78 19.11 1.45
N ALA A 87 8.59 19.57 1.07
CA ALA A 87 8.30 20.99 0.87
C ALA A 87 8.42 21.79 2.19
N ASN A 88 7.92 21.24 3.30
CA ASN A 88 8.03 21.87 4.62
C ASN A 88 9.48 21.93 5.10
N GLN A 89 10.26 20.86 4.93
CA GLN A 89 11.69 20.85 5.27
C GLN A 89 12.47 21.85 4.43
N ALA A 90 12.25 21.89 3.12
CA ALA A 90 12.87 22.87 2.23
C ALA A 90 12.54 24.30 2.66
N LYS A 91 11.28 24.57 3.00
CA LYS A 91 10.86 25.87 3.52
C LYS A 91 11.57 26.22 4.83
N ASN A 92 11.62 25.29 5.79
CA ASN A 92 12.31 25.50 7.06
C ASN A 92 13.80 25.81 6.88
N ILE A 93 14.48 25.12 5.96
CA ILE A 93 15.90 25.38 5.65
C ILE A 93 16.05 26.78 5.04
N ILE A 94 15.21 27.14 4.07
CA ILE A 94 15.25 28.46 3.44
C ILE A 94 14.98 29.57 4.47
N ASP A 95 14.00 29.37 5.35
CA ASP A 95 13.64 30.34 6.39
C ASP A 95 14.76 30.47 7.44
N ALA A 96 15.42 29.37 7.81
CA ALA A 96 16.60 29.40 8.69
C ALA A 96 17.74 30.21 8.07
N VAL A 97 18.11 29.91 6.81
CA VAL A 97 19.15 30.66 6.08
C VAL A 97 18.78 32.13 5.92
N ARG A 98 17.51 32.44 5.62
CA ARG A 98 17.03 33.83 5.55
C ARG A 98 17.16 34.59 6.86
N ASN A 99 17.01 33.92 8.00
CA ASN A 99 17.21 34.52 9.32
C ASN A 99 18.69 34.65 9.70
N GLU A 100 19.56 33.77 9.22
CA GLU A 100 21.00 33.82 9.48
C GLU A 100 21.73 34.92 8.67
N ILE A 101 21.30 35.18 7.43
CA ILE A 101 21.87 36.23 6.57
C ILE A 101 21.96 37.61 7.27
N PRO A 102 20.90 38.17 7.88
CA PRO A 102 20.98 39.47 8.54
C PRO A 102 21.82 39.44 9.83
N VAL A 103 21.98 38.28 10.48
CA VAL A 103 22.88 38.13 11.63
C VAL A 103 24.33 38.18 11.16
N MET A 104 24.68 37.40 10.13
CA MET A 104 26.01 37.43 9.50
C MET A 104 26.35 38.82 8.97
N ALA A 105 25.40 39.51 8.33
CA ALA A 105 25.62 40.87 7.83
C ALA A 105 25.93 41.86 8.96
N ARG A 106 25.21 41.77 10.10
CA ARG A 106 25.49 42.61 11.28
C ARG A 106 26.86 42.29 11.90
N GLU A 107 27.20 41.02 12.03
CA GLU A 107 28.52 40.61 12.54
C GLU A 107 29.66 41.09 11.65
N PHE A 108 29.48 41.01 10.32
CA PHE A 108 30.45 41.50 9.36
C PHE A 108 30.62 43.02 9.46
N GLN A 109 29.51 43.77 9.56
CA GLN A 109 29.54 45.22 9.77
C GLN A 109 30.32 45.60 11.04
N GLN A 110 30.04 44.92 12.16
CA GLN A 110 30.77 45.17 13.42
C GLN A 110 32.26 44.83 13.34
N LYS A 111 32.63 43.75 12.64
CA LYS A 111 34.04 43.40 12.41
C LYS A 111 34.72 44.47 11.56
N MET A 112 34.05 44.94 10.51
CA MET A 112 34.56 45.97 9.61
C MET A 112 34.77 47.29 10.35
N ASP A 113 33.82 47.72 11.19
CA ASP A 113 33.96 48.94 12.01
C ASP A 113 35.15 48.85 12.98
N LYS A 114 35.36 47.67 13.60
CA LYS A 114 36.54 47.42 14.46
C LYS A 114 37.86 47.46 13.69
N GLU A 115 37.89 46.94 12.47
CA GLU A 115 39.09 47.01 11.62
C GLU A 115 39.38 48.44 11.18
N VAL A 116 38.35 49.22 10.83
CA VAL A 116 38.49 50.64 10.48
C VAL A 116 39.03 51.44 11.67
N GLU A 117 38.51 51.22 12.88
CA GLU A 117 39.01 51.84 14.11
C GLU A 117 40.49 51.49 14.37
N LYS A 118 40.86 50.21 14.24
CA LYS A 118 42.27 49.78 14.37
C LYS A 118 43.16 50.43 13.32
N ALA A 119 42.73 50.46 12.06
CA ALA A 119 43.48 51.08 10.98
C ALA A 119 43.68 52.59 11.20
N LYS A 120 42.63 53.30 11.68
CA LYS A 120 42.74 54.71 12.07
C LYS A 120 43.74 54.92 13.21
N ALA A 121 43.70 54.10 14.26
CA ALA A 121 44.64 54.21 15.38
C ALA A 121 46.10 53.99 14.95
N VAL A 122 46.35 53.03 14.05
CA VAL A 122 47.67 52.80 13.45
C VAL A 122 48.10 53.99 12.60
N LEU A 123 47.19 54.55 11.80
CA LEU A 123 47.49 55.71 10.96
C LEU A 123 47.81 56.95 11.79
N ASP A 124 47.12 57.18 12.91
CA ASP A 124 47.39 58.27 13.85
C ASP A 124 48.75 58.13 14.55
N GLY A 125 49.14 56.90 14.90
CA GLY A 125 50.47 56.59 15.43
C GLY A 125 51.55 56.86 14.38
N ASN A 126 51.35 56.35 13.17
CA ASN A 126 52.27 56.56 12.05
C ASN A 126 52.34 58.03 11.62
N SER A 127 51.23 58.78 11.66
CA SER A 127 51.22 60.20 11.32
C SER A 127 52.03 61.02 12.33
N ARG A 128 52.00 60.67 13.62
CA ARG A 128 52.86 61.28 14.65
C ARG A 128 54.34 61.00 14.39
N GLN A 129 54.67 59.75 14.08
CA GLN A 129 56.04 59.36 13.75
C GLN A 129 56.54 60.02 12.46
N LEU A 130 55.71 60.08 11.42
CA LEU A 130 56.02 60.75 10.16
C LEU A 130 56.17 62.26 10.36
N SER A 131 55.37 62.88 11.24
CA SER A 131 55.49 64.31 11.58
C SER A 131 56.80 64.60 12.29
N LEU A 132 57.25 63.72 13.19
CA LEU A 132 58.56 63.81 13.85
C LEU A 132 59.71 63.61 12.86
N GLU A 133 59.61 62.64 11.94
CA GLU A 133 60.62 62.45 10.89
C GLU A 133 60.70 63.65 9.95
N ILE A 134 59.56 64.22 9.53
CA ILE A 134 59.53 65.44 8.70
C ILE A 134 60.13 66.62 9.48
N ALA A 135 59.77 66.79 10.75
CA ALA A 135 60.34 67.85 11.58
C ALA A 135 61.85 67.70 11.76
N GLN A 136 62.37 66.49 12.00
CA GLN A 136 63.81 66.23 12.07
C GLN A 136 64.51 66.50 10.73
N LYS A 137 63.89 66.15 9.60
CA LYS A 137 64.46 66.36 8.26
C LYS A 137 64.49 67.84 7.86
N ILE A 138 63.54 68.64 8.33
CA ILE A 138 63.46 70.09 8.07
C ILE A 138 64.35 70.89 9.05
N LEU A 139 64.44 70.50 10.33
CA LEU A 139 65.22 71.21 11.36
C LEU A 139 66.69 70.77 11.47
N GLY A 140 67.10 69.67 10.83
CA GLY A 140 68.51 69.27 10.71
C GLY A 140 69.19 68.84 12.02
N ARG A 141 68.45 68.62 13.11
CA ARG A 141 68.94 68.07 14.39
C ARG A 141 67.86 67.21 15.06
N PRO A 142 68.24 66.16 15.82
CA PRO A 142 67.28 65.28 16.47
C PRO A 142 66.55 66.02 17.59
N VAL A 143 65.22 66.07 17.50
CA VAL A 143 64.34 66.53 18.58
C VAL A 143 63.94 65.29 19.39
N GLN A 144 64.22 65.32 20.70
CA GLN A 144 63.80 64.33 21.70
C GLN A 144 62.30 64.45 22.00
#